data_AF-A0A936Q190-F1
#
_entry.id   AF-A0A936Q190-F1
#
_cell.length_a   1.000
_cell.length_b   1.000
_cell.length_c   1.000
_cell.angle_alpha   90.00
_cell.angle_beta   90.00
_cell.angle_gamma   90.00
#
_symmetry.space_group_name_H-M   'P 1'
#
loop_
_entity.id
_entity.type
_entity.pdbx_description
1 polymer ?
#
loop_
_entity_poly.entity_id
_entity_poly.type
_entity_poly.pdbx_seq_one_letter_code
_entity_poly.pdbx_strand_id
1 'polypeptide(L)'
;MGAKDDDPTTEAEICEAPSSPPRQLRLLTRREYNRSVEDLFGDGSGASCDDDADCDITTESCSGGACLADPCTLHTFVFDPNGASVGRVHVAGSFNGWPGTEAAGGWPMEYIAELDLWVTKRALDEGQHQYKFVVDESTWMHDTANGVTVDDGYGGYNSVLNLECGEAEQVAADFPSETRPKGFGYDNHAASAIVSSTHVEMYLRAAEALSERACGISSRCCPATQTRLGRRSASPCSSKTLAAAPGDARSPPPRPSACSPGPWPSPASTTAWPW
;
A
#
# COMPACT_ATOMS: atom_id res chain seq x y z
N MET A 1 32.84 -28.81 59.95
CA MET A 1 33.91 -27.84 59.61
C MET A 1 34.64 -28.41 58.40
N GLY A 2 34.50 -27.93 57.18
CA GLY A 2 33.61 -26.94 56.57
C GLY A 2 33.52 -27.30 55.08
N ALA A 3 32.34 -27.17 54.49
CA ALA A 3 32.16 -27.26 53.06
C ALA A 3 32.98 -26.15 52.40
N LYS A 4 33.73 -26.49 51.36
CA LYS A 4 34.42 -25.53 50.52
C LYS A 4 33.49 -25.30 49.34
N ASP A 5 32.72 -24.22 49.43
CA ASP A 5 31.86 -23.75 48.36
C ASP A 5 32.78 -23.22 47.24
N ASP A 6 33.04 -24.07 46.25
CA ASP A 6 33.59 -23.65 44.97
C ASP A 6 32.43 -23.03 44.18
N ASP A 7 32.17 -21.74 44.41
CA ASP A 7 31.32 -20.92 43.55
C ASP A 7 32.11 -20.58 42.28
N PRO A 8 31.77 -21.14 41.09
CA PRO A 8 32.28 -20.59 39.86
C PRO A 8 31.54 -19.28 39.66
N THR A 9 32.13 -18.19 40.16
CA THR A 9 31.81 -16.84 39.72
C THR A 9 31.75 -16.89 38.20
N THR A 10 30.50 -16.88 37.72
CA THR A 10 30.16 -16.81 36.32
C THR A 10 30.63 -15.42 35.94
N GLU A 11 31.81 -15.32 35.36
CA GLU A 11 32.15 -14.16 34.55
C GLU A 11 31.10 -14.16 33.45
N ALA A 12 30.02 -13.41 33.67
CA ALA A 12 29.18 -12.97 32.59
C ALA A 12 30.16 -12.32 31.61
N GLU A 13 30.35 -12.95 30.46
CA GLU A 13 30.87 -12.25 29.28
C GLU A 13 29.94 -11.05 29.10
N ILE A 14 30.30 -9.94 29.72
CA ILE A 14 29.82 -8.64 29.33
C ILE A 14 30.34 -8.55 27.91
N CYS A 15 29.46 -8.79 26.93
CA CYS A 15 29.73 -8.46 25.56
C CYS A 15 30.23 -7.02 25.60
N GLU A 16 31.55 -6.83 25.45
CA GLU A 16 32.15 -5.53 25.28
C GLU A 16 31.49 -5.01 24.02
N ALA A 17 30.46 -4.18 24.20
CA ALA A 17 29.54 -3.86 23.12
C ALA A 17 30.42 -3.30 22.01
N PRO A 18 30.54 -3.98 20.85
CA PRO A 18 31.38 -3.48 19.79
C PRO A 18 30.91 -2.06 19.54
N SER A 19 31.85 -1.10 19.61
CA SER A 19 31.53 0.32 19.49
C SER A 19 30.58 0.46 18.30
N SER A 20 29.34 0.85 18.55
CA SER A 20 28.34 0.88 17.49
C SER A 20 28.93 1.70 16.34
N PRO A 21 28.85 1.20 15.09
CA PRO A 21 29.41 1.91 13.97
C PRO A 21 28.83 3.34 13.96
N PRO A 22 29.62 4.33 13.51
CA PRO A 22 29.14 5.71 13.47
C PRO A 22 27.84 5.79 12.67
N ARG A 23 26.94 6.69 13.08
CA ARG A 23 25.69 6.94 12.34
C ARG A 23 26.03 7.34 10.91
N GLN A 24 25.44 6.65 9.94
CA GLN A 24 25.64 6.90 8.52
C GLN A 24 24.28 7.04 7.84
N LEU A 25 24.20 7.93 6.86
CA LEU A 25 23.07 7.98 5.95
C LEU A 25 23.26 6.88 4.88
N ARG A 26 22.19 6.14 4.60
CA ARG A 26 22.16 5.16 3.51
C ARG A 26 20.87 5.33 2.71
N LEU A 27 20.90 4.90 1.45
CA LEU A 27 19.67 4.74 0.68
C LEU A 27 18.80 3.64 1.29
N LEU A 28 17.49 3.84 1.24
CA LEU A 28 16.53 2.79 1.54
C LEU A 28 16.64 1.72 0.45
N THR A 29 16.61 0.46 0.86
CA THR A 29 16.46 -0.64 -0.09
C THR A 29 15.09 -0.56 -0.79
N ARG A 30 14.90 -1.24 -1.91
CA ARG A 30 13.62 -1.37 -2.61
C ARG A 30 12.51 -1.80 -1.68
N ARG A 31 12.79 -2.80 -0.85
CA ARG A 31 11.85 -3.31 0.15
C ARG A 31 11.52 -2.23 1.17
N GLU A 32 12.52 -1.54 1.71
CA GLU A 32 12.31 -0.49 2.70
C GLU A 32 11.58 0.72 2.11
N TYR A 33 11.91 1.12 0.88
CA TYR A 33 11.23 2.21 0.20
C TYR A 33 9.77 1.88 -0.06
N ASN A 34 9.46 0.70 -0.61
CA ASN A 34 8.08 0.26 -0.81
C ASN A 34 7.31 0.22 0.52
N ARG A 35 7.94 -0.25 1.61
CA ARG A 35 7.32 -0.23 2.95
C ARG A 35 7.13 1.18 3.51
N SER A 36 8.07 2.09 3.30
CA SER A 36 7.90 3.49 3.68
C SER A 36 6.79 4.17 2.88
N VAL A 37 6.63 3.80 1.61
CA VAL A 37 5.55 4.29 0.77
C VAL A 37 4.19 3.75 1.25
N GLU A 38 4.09 2.45 1.53
CA GLU A 38 2.90 1.85 2.14
C GLU A 38 2.57 2.47 3.50
N ASP A 39 3.58 2.80 4.32
CA ASP A 39 3.37 3.42 5.64
C ASP A 39 2.88 4.89 5.51
N LEU A 40 3.43 5.64 4.55
CA LEU A 40 3.11 7.06 4.38
C LEU A 40 1.87 7.33 3.54
N PHE A 41 1.59 6.46 2.58
CA PHE A 41 0.56 6.61 1.57
C PHE A 41 -0.38 5.40 1.49
N GLY A 42 -0.26 4.44 2.40
CA GLY A 42 -1.23 3.37 2.54
C GLY A 42 -2.59 3.97 2.86
N ASP A 43 -3.64 3.38 2.31
CA ASP A 43 -4.98 3.95 2.26
C ASP A 43 -5.72 3.95 3.63
N GLY A 44 -5.00 3.69 4.74
CA GLY A 44 -5.56 3.64 6.08
C GLY A 44 -5.60 5.00 6.75
N SER A 45 -6.66 5.25 7.51
CA SER A 45 -6.89 6.49 8.24
C SER A 45 -5.88 6.75 9.36
N GLY A 46 -5.22 5.69 9.87
CA GLY A 46 -4.31 5.76 11.00
C GLY A 46 -5.00 6.21 12.30
N ALA A 47 -6.33 6.22 12.33
CA ALA A 47 -7.12 6.53 13.51
C ALA A 47 -6.88 5.49 14.60
N SER A 48 -6.94 5.87 15.87
CA SER A 48 -6.89 4.90 16.97
C SER A 48 -8.17 4.07 17.00
N CYS A 49 -8.03 2.78 17.23
CA CYS A 49 -9.15 1.84 17.31
C CYS A 49 -8.93 0.83 18.45
N ASP A 50 -10.02 0.33 19.01
CA ASP A 50 -10.02 -0.83 19.89
C ASP A 50 -10.42 -2.09 19.09
N ASP A 51 -11.41 -1.97 18.20
CA ASP A 51 -11.92 -3.04 17.32
C ASP A 51 -12.20 -2.54 15.89
N ASP A 52 -12.48 -3.45 14.95
CA ASP A 52 -12.71 -3.12 13.52
C ASP A 52 -13.87 -2.13 13.28
N ALA A 53 -14.85 -2.09 14.20
CA ALA A 53 -15.99 -1.18 14.11
C ALA A 53 -15.62 0.30 14.32
N ASP A 54 -14.44 0.60 14.90
CA ASP A 54 -13.95 1.97 15.06
C ASP A 54 -13.31 2.51 13.76
N CYS A 55 -13.02 1.64 12.80
CA CYS A 55 -12.41 1.97 11.53
C CYS A 55 -13.46 2.10 10.41
N ASP A 56 -13.03 2.48 9.20
CA ASP A 56 -13.89 2.27 8.04
C ASP A 56 -14.06 0.76 7.80
N ILE A 57 -15.17 0.21 8.31
CA ILE A 57 -15.43 -1.25 8.32
C ILE A 57 -15.33 -1.89 6.93
N THR A 58 -15.52 -1.12 5.86
CA THR A 58 -15.52 -1.62 4.49
C THR A 58 -14.12 -1.70 3.88
N THR A 59 -13.16 -0.93 4.41
CA THR A 59 -11.84 -0.76 3.79
C THR A 59 -10.66 -0.84 4.76
N GLU A 60 -10.90 -0.87 6.07
CA GLU A 60 -9.88 -0.83 7.11
C GLU A 60 -10.16 -1.82 8.23
N SER A 61 -9.10 -2.39 8.81
CA SER A 61 -9.14 -3.22 10.02
C SER A 61 -8.33 -2.57 11.13
N CYS A 62 -8.76 -2.82 12.36
CA CYS A 62 -8.01 -2.41 13.55
C CYS A 62 -6.83 -3.34 13.76
N SER A 63 -5.61 -2.82 13.66
CA SER A 63 -4.39 -3.58 13.88
C SER A 63 -3.39 -2.78 14.68
N GLY A 64 -3.00 -3.33 15.84
CA GLY A 64 -2.04 -2.66 16.74
C GLY A 64 -2.56 -1.34 17.33
N GLY A 65 -3.88 -1.21 17.47
CA GLY A 65 -4.53 0.00 17.99
C GLY A 65 -4.64 1.13 16.98
N ALA A 66 -4.42 0.84 15.69
CA ALA A 66 -4.59 1.79 14.59
C ALA A 66 -5.40 1.18 13.44
N CYS A 67 -6.22 2.00 12.78
CA CYS A 67 -6.93 1.64 11.58
C CYS A 67 -5.99 1.61 10.38
N LEU A 68 -5.78 0.41 9.85
CA LEU A 68 -4.94 0.16 8.68
C LEU A 68 -5.83 -0.29 7.53
N ALA A 69 -5.48 0.13 6.31
CA ALA A 69 -6.15 -0.36 5.10
C ALA A 69 -6.08 -1.89 5.03
N ASP A 70 -7.22 -2.48 4.65
CA ASP A 70 -7.33 -3.91 4.40
C ASP A 70 -6.45 -4.27 3.19
N PRO A 71 -5.71 -5.39 3.24
CA PRO A 71 -5.02 -5.88 2.06
C PRO A 71 -6.05 -6.19 0.99
N CYS A 72 -5.74 -5.94 -0.29
CA CYS A 72 -6.72 -6.10 -1.37
C CYS A 72 -7.37 -7.50 -1.41
N THR A 73 -6.65 -8.56 -1.03
CA THR A 73 -7.22 -9.91 -0.98
C THR A 73 -8.24 -10.11 0.13
N LEU A 74 -8.33 -9.21 1.12
CA LEU A 74 -9.33 -9.22 2.17
C LEU A 74 -10.55 -8.42 1.71
N HIS A 75 -11.65 -9.11 1.47
CA HIS A 75 -12.92 -8.49 1.13
C HIS A 75 -13.87 -8.48 2.34
N THR A 76 -14.50 -7.33 2.56
CA THR A 76 -15.55 -7.16 3.57
C THR A 76 -16.92 -7.37 2.93
N PHE A 77 -17.59 -8.43 3.33
CA PHE A 77 -18.99 -8.65 3.01
C PHE A 77 -19.86 -7.93 4.04
N VAL A 78 -20.82 -7.14 3.55
CA VAL A 78 -21.75 -6.37 4.38
C VAL A 78 -23.17 -6.73 3.99
N PHE A 79 -23.99 -7.04 4.98
CA PHE A 79 -25.42 -7.31 4.80
C PHE A 79 -26.24 -6.37 5.70
N ASP A 80 -27.13 -5.60 5.07
CA ASP A 80 -28.06 -4.71 5.74
C ASP A 80 -29.44 -5.41 5.88
N PRO A 81 -29.88 -5.73 7.11
CA PRO A 81 -31.18 -6.37 7.34
C PRO A 81 -32.36 -5.42 7.06
N ASN A 82 -32.13 -4.14 6.77
CA ASN A 82 -33.13 -3.11 6.52
C ASN A 82 -34.18 -3.02 7.65
N GLY A 83 -33.73 -3.12 8.91
CA GLY A 83 -34.57 -3.11 10.10
C GLY A 83 -35.31 -4.43 10.39
N ALA A 84 -35.07 -5.50 9.63
CA ALA A 84 -35.58 -6.83 9.94
C ALA A 84 -34.79 -7.48 11.08
N SER A 85 -35.48 -8.17 12.00
CA SER A 85 -34.82 -9.00 13.01
C SER A 85 -34.37 -10.31 12.37
N VAL A 86 -33.06 -10.47 12.18
CA VAL A 86 -32.45 -11.70 11.64
C VAL A 86 -31.61 -12.37 12.73
N GLY A 87 -31.62 -13.70 12.78
CA GLY A 87 -30.95 -14.46 13.86
C GLY A 87 -29.52 -14.85 13.54
N ARG A 88 -29.24 -15.18 12.28
CA ARG A 88 -27.90 -15.49 11.77
C ARG A 88 -27.81 -15.19 10.28
N VAL A 89 -26.63 -14.81 9.84
CA VAL A 89 -26.33 -14.59 8.43
C VAL A 89 -24.98 -15.21 8.12
N HIS A 90 -24.89 -15.94 7.00
CA HIS A 90 -23.61 -16.43 6.48
C HIS A 90 -23.47 -16.18 4.99
N VAL A 91 -22.22 -16.10 4.54
CA VAL A 91 -21.88 -15.94 3.12
C VAL A 91 -21.68 -17.31 2.48
N ALA A 92 -22.29 -17.51 1.32
CA ALA A 92 -22.14 -18.68 0.47
C ALA A 92 -21.82 -18.25 -0.96
N GLY A 93 -20.85 -18.90 -1.59
CA GLY A 93 -20.39 -18.53 -2.93
C GLY A 93 -19.48 -19.55 -3.59
N SER A 94 -18.91 -19.16 -4.74
CA SER A 94 -18.00 -19.99 -5.53
C SER A 94 -16.75 -20.43 -4.76
N PHE A 95 -16.29 -19.61 -3.81
CA PHE A 95 -15.09 -19.84 -3.00
C PHE A 95 -15.27 -20.85 -1.85
N ASN A 96 -16.50 -21.13 -1.41
CA ASN A 96 -16.77 -22.08 -0.32
C ASN A 96 -17.77 -23.19 -0.68
N GLY A 97 -18.10 -23.34 -1.97
CA GLY A 97 -18.92 -24.45 -2.46
C GLY A 97 -20.43 -24.30 -2.19
N TRP A 98 -20.93 -23.07 -2.07
CA TRP A 98 -22.36 -22.77 -1.90
C TRP A 98 -23.06 -23.49 -0.72
N PRO A 99 -22.53 -23.40 0.51
CA PRO A 99 -23.11 -24.06 1.68
C PRO A 99 -24.43 -23.39 2.11
N GLY A 100 -25.48 -24.20 2.28
CA GLY A 100 -26.77 -23.72 2.78
C GLY A 100 -26.79 -23.44 4.29
N THR A 101 -25.79 -23.89 5.05
CA THR A 101 -25.69 -23.69 6.49
C THR A 101 -24.26 -23.38 6.92
N GLU A 102 -24.09 -22.71 8.05
CA GLU A 102 -22.77 -22.50 8.68
C GLU A 102 -22.07 -23.83 8.96
N ALA A 103 -22.81 -24.83 9.45
CA ALA A 103 -22.29 -26.16 9.73
C ALA A 103 -21.76 -26.90 8.47
N ALA A 104 -22.27 -26.55 7.28
CA ALA A 104 -21.81 -27.08 6.01
C ALA A 104 -20.61 -26.30 5.41
N GLY A 105 -20.07 -25.31 6.12
CA GLY A 105 -18.94 -24.48 5.67
C GLY A 105 -19.31 -23.05 5.27
N GLY A 106 -20.53 -22.61 5.58
CA GLY A 106 -20.93 -21.20 5.43
C GLY A 106 -20.03 -20.29 6.23
N TRP A 107 -19.70 -19.12 5.68
CA TRP A 107 -18.87 -18.14 6.39
C TRP A 107 -19.75 -17.27 7.28
N PRO A 108 -19.75 -17.47 8.61
CA PRO A 108 -20.62 -16.72 9.50
C PRO A 108 -20.27 -15.23 9.46
N MET A 109 -21.31 -14.41 9.59
CA MET A 109 -21.21 -12.96 9.73
C MET A 109 -21.49 -12.57 11.18
N GLU A 110 -20.82 -11.50 11.62
CA GLU A 110 -21.00 -10.91 12.94
C GLU A 110 -21.90 -9.69 12.83
N TYR A 111 -22.81 -9.54 13.79
CA TYR A 111 -23.69 -8.38 13.85
C TYR A 111 -23.04 -7.24 14.63
N ILE A 112 -22.85 -6.10 13.97
CA ILE A 112 -22.30 -4.87 14.56
C ILE A 112 -23.48 -3.97 14.93
N ALA A 113 -23.78 -3.88 16.23
CA ALA A 113 -24.98 -3.23 16.75
C ALA A 113 -24.99 -1.71 16.51
N GLU A 114 -23.82 -1.08 16.50
CA GLU A 114 -23.62 0.36 16.30
C GLU A 114 -23.96 0.78 14.86
N LEU A 115 -23.80 -0.14 13.90
CA LEU A 115 -24.04 0.09 12.48
C LEU A 115 -25.37 -0.50 11.99
N ASP A 116 -26.01 -1.40 12.76
CA ASP A 116 -27.15 -2.22 12.34
C ASP A 116 -26.82 -3.08 11.09
N LEU A 117 -25.60 -3.63 11.04
CA LEU A 117 -25.08 -4.37 9.89
C LEU A 117 -24.53 -5.74 10.31
N TRP A 118 -24.65 -6.71 9.41
CA TRP A 118 -23.91 -7.97 9.49
C TRP A 118 -22.67 -7.87 8.63
N VAL A 119 -21.51 -8.23 9.19
CA VAL A 119 -20.22 -8.05 8.55
C VAL A 119 -19.38 -9.32 8.67
N THR A 120 -18.64 -9.66 7.61
CA THR A 120 -17.55 -10.64 7.71
C THR A 120 -16.43 -10.27 6.76
N LYS A 121 -15.19 -10.35 7.22
CA LYS A 121 -14.00 -10.14 6.41
C LYS A 121 -13.36 -11.46 6.04
N ARG A 122 -13.09 -11.66 4.75
CA ARG A 122 -12.61 -12.94 4.22
C ARG A 122 -11.58 -12.73 3.12
N ALA A 123 -10.49 -13.47 3.23
CA ALA A 123 -9.48 -13.52 2.19
C ALA A 123 -10.03 -14.27 0.97
N LEU A 124 -9.86 -13.68 -0.20
CA LEU A 124 -10.26 -14.21 -1.51
C LEU A 124 -9.11 -14.06 -2.48
N ASP A 125 -8.98 -15.06 -3.35
CA ASP A 125 -8.09 -14.98 -4.50
C ASP A 125 -8.64 -13.97 -5.52
N GLU A 126 -7.75 -13.39 -6.33
CA GLU A 126 -8.15 -12.57 -7.46
C GLU A 126 -9.05 -13.32 -8.44
N GLY A 127 -9.97 -12.59 -9.06
CA GLY A 127 -10.88 -13.10 -10.07
C GLY A 127 -12.33 -12.76 -9.79
N GLN A 128 -13.21 -13.40 -10.56
CA GLN A 128 -14.64 -13.22 -10.43
C GLN A 128 -15.23 -14.28 -9.49
N HIS A 129 -15.92 -13.83 -8.45
CA HIS A 129 -16.62 -14.65 -7.48
C HIS A 129 -18.11 -14.38 -7.53
N GLN A 130 -18.90 -15.43 -7.44
CA GLN A 130 -20.34 -15.31 -7.26
C GLN A 130 -20.69 -15.66 -5.82
N TYR A 131 -21.60 -14.89 -5.21
CA TYR A 131 -22.00 -15.10 -3.83
C TYR A 131 -23.46 -14.71 -3.56
N LYS A 132 -23.94 -15.14 -2.40
CA LYS A 132 -25.20 -14.79 -1.76
C LYS A 132 -25.03 -14.75 -0.24
N PHE A 133 -25.94 -14.05 0.40
CA PHE A 133 -26.20 -14.15 1.83
C PHE A 133 -27.27 -15.21 2.09
N VAL A 134 -27.05 -16.02 3.11
CA VAL A 134 -28.05 -16.98 3.59
C VAL A 134 -28.45 -16.55 4.99
N VAL A 135 -29.69 -16.11 5.12
CA VAL A 135 -30.30 -15.64 6.36
C VAL A 135 -31.04 -16.80 7.01
N ASP A 136 -30.81 -17.00 8.30
CA ASP A 136 -31.43 -18.04 9.11
C ASP A 136 -31.39 -19.43 8.45
N GLU A 137 -30.24 -19.76 7.83
CA GLU A 137 -29.94 -21.06 7.19
C GLU A 137 -30.92 -21.52 6.09
N SER A 138 -31.79 -20.63 5.62
CA SER A 138 -32.91 -21.02 4.74
C SER A 138 -33.24 -19.99 3.67
N THR A 139 -33.04 -18.70 3.95
CA THR A 139 -33.42 -17.62 3.03
C THR A 139 -32.21 -17.13 2.26
N TRP A 140 -32.21 -17.34 0.95
CA TRP A 140 -31.13 -16.93 0.06
C TRP A 140 -31.40 -15.54 -0.49
N MET A 141 -30.47 -14.62 -0.26
CA MET A 141 -30.55 -13.23 -0.69
C MET A 141 -29.29 -12.88 -1.48
N HIS A 142 -29.47 -12.19 -2.61
CA HIS A 142 -28.34 -11.50 -3.23
C HIS A 142 -28.04 -10.23 -2.44
N ASP A 143 -26.82 -9.75 -2.58
CA ASP A 143 -26.43 -8.45 -2.07
C ASP A 143 -27.13 -7.35 -2.89
N THR A 144 -28.06 -6.64 -2.27
CA THR A 144 -28.82 -5.55 -2.89
C THR A 144 -27.99 -4.28 -3.06
N ALA A 145 -26.87 -4.13 -2.36
CA ALA A 145 -25.93 -3.03 -2.54
C ALA A 145 -25.00 -3.27 -3.74
N ASN A 146 -24.82 -4.53 -4.14
CA ASN A 146 -24.04 -4.88 -5.32
C ASN A 146 -24.87 -4.75 -6.60
N GLY A 147 -24.55 -3.74 -7.41
CA GLY A 147 -25.21 -3.50 -8.71
C GLY A 147 -24.86 -4.50 -9.81
N VAL A 148 -23.89 -5.40 -9.59
CA VAL A 148 -23.49 -6.43 -10.56
C VAL A 148 -24.02 -7.78 -10.12
N THR A 149 -24.96 -8.31 -10.90
CA THR A 149 -25.61 -9.58 -10.62
C THR A 149 -25.68 -10.46 -11.87
N VAL A 150 -25.86 -11.75 -11.65
CA VAL A 150 -26.07 -12.75 -12.70
C VAL A 150 -27.24 -13.66 -12.31
N ASP A 151 -28.02 -14.11 -13.29
CA ASP A 151 -29.13 -15.06 -13.07
C ASP A 151 -28.60 -16.36 -12.43
N ASP A 152 -29.29 -16.85 -11.41
CA ASP A 152 -28.88 -18.05 -10.68
C ASP A 152 -29.42 -19.37 -11.28
N GLY A 153 -30.27 -19.31 -12.31
CA GLY A 153 -30.94 -20.44 -12.95
C GLY A 153 -32.20 -20.94 -12.23
N TYR A 154 -32.58 -20.33 -11.12
CA TYR A 154 -33.72 -20.70 -10.27
C TYR A 154 -34.72 -19.55 -10.08
N GLY A 155 -34.62 -18.51 -10.91
CA GLY A 155 -35.50 -17.34 -10.86
C GLY A 155 -35.05 -16.26 -9.86
N GLY A 156 -33.82 -16.37 -9.35
CA GLY A 156 -33.15 -15.34 -8.56
C GLY A 156 -31.86 -14.87 -9.22
N TYR A 157 -31.02 -14.19 -8.42
CA TYR A 157 -29.74 -13.66 -8.88
C TYR A 157 -28.64 -13.99 -7.88
N ASN A 158 -27.43 -14.23 -8.36
CA ASN A 158 -26.20 -14.20 -7.56
C ASN A 158 -25.55 -12.81 -7.71
N SER A 159 -24.93 -12.33 -6.64
CA SER A 159 -24.09 -11.14 -6.69
C SER A 159 -22.71 -11.51 -7.23
N VAL A 160 -22.13 -10.63 -8.05
CA VAL A 160 -20.82 -10.84 -8.68
C VAL A 160 -19.81 -9.89 -8.06
N LEU A 161 -18.77 -10.44 -7.48
CA LEU A 161 -17.60 -9.74 -6.98
C LEU A 161 -16.46 -9.94 -7.97
N ASN A 162 -15.94 -8.85 -8.55
CA ASN A 162 -14.71 -8.90 -9.34
C ASN A 162 -13.59 -8.35 -8.46
N LEU A 163 -12.70 -9.23 -8.01
CA LEU A 163 -11.56 -8.88 -7.18
C LEU A 163 -10.30 -8.82 -8.04
N GLU A 164 -9.79 -7.62 -8.29
CA GLU A 164 -8.57 -7.40 -9.05
C GLU A 164 -7.59 -6.66 -8.15
N CYS A 165 -6.67 -7.43 -7.56
CA CYS A 165 -5.53 -6.85 -6.90
C CYS A 165 -4.48 -6.60 -7.95
N GLY A 166 -4.38 -5.35 -8.41
CA GLY A 166 -3.14 -4.95 -9.07
C GLY A 166 -1.98 -5.32 -8.16
N GLU A 167 -0.82 -5.71 -8.70
CA GLU A 167 0.37 -5.76 -7.87
C GLU A 167 0.47 -4.40 -7.19
N ALA A 168 0.51 -4.39 -5.84
CA ALA A 168 0.74 -3.17 -5.08
C ALA A 168 1.95 -2.51 -5.72
N GLU A 169 1.71 -1.43 -6.47
CA GLU A 169 2.66 -1.01 -7.49
C GLU A 169 3.98 -0.75 -6.79
N GLN A 170 4.94 -1.64 -7.03
CA GLN A 170 6.23 -1.55 -6.40
C GLN A 170 6.93 -0.40 -7.09
N VAL A 171 6.71 0.81 -6.59
CA VAL A 171 7.28 2.05 -7.13
C VAL A 171 8.81 2.01 -7.15
N ALA A 172 9.41 1.14 -6.33
CA ALA A 172 10.84 0.85 -6.35
C ALA A 172 11.25 -0.37 -7.19
N ALA A 173 10.38 -1.01 -7.97
CA ALA A 173 10.69 -2.22 -8.74
C ALA A 173 11.92 -2.02 -9.65
N ASP A 174 11.98 -0.87 -10.31
CA ASP A 174 13.03 -0.47 -11.24
C ASP A 174 14.28 0.12 -10.58
N PHE A 175 14.32 0.21 -9.25
CA PHE A 175 15.51 0.74 -8.59
C PHE A 175 16.67 -0.24 -8.78
N PRO A 176 17.91 0.27 -8.89
CA PRO A 176 19.09 -0.57 -8.97
C PRO A 176 19.14 -1.57 -7.80
N SER A 177 19.54 -2.81 -8.08
CA SER A 177 19.65 -3.85 -7.06
C SER A 177 20.70 -3.48 -6.00
N GLU A 178 20.37 -3.61 -4.72
CA GLU A 178 21.37 -3.39 -3.68
C GLU A 178 22.39 -4.52 -3.63
N THR A 179 23.65 -4.16 -3.37
CA THR A 179 24.70 -5.15 -3.09
C THR A 179 24.56 -5.62 -1.65
N ARG A 180 24.39 -6.93 -1.42
CA ARG A 180 24.54 -7.59 -0.12
C ARG A 180 25.88 -8.32 -0.05
N PRO A 181 26.93 -7.74 0.57
CA PRO A 181 28.20 -8.43 0.73
C PRO A 181 28.07 -9.68 1.60
N LYS A 182 28.88 -10.70 1.33
CA LYS A 182 28.94 -11.91 2.18
C LYS A 182 29.35 -11.53 3.62
N GLY A 183 28.67 -12.11 4.60
CA GLY A 183 28.94 -11.85 6.03
C GLY A 183 28.05 -10.77 6.66
N PHE A 184 27.21 -10.08 5.88
CA PHE A 184 26.20 -9.16 6.40
C PHE A 184 24.83 -9.84 6.37
N GLY A 185 24.24 -10.06 7.55
CA GLY A 185 22.89 -10.63 7.67
C GLY A 185 21.76 -9.64 7.30
N TYR A 186 22.09 -8.35 7.21
CA TYR A 186 21.17 -7.24 6.93
C TYR A 186 21.73 -6.29 5.88
N ASP A 187 20.88 -5.57 5.15
CA ASP A 187 21.26 -4.61 4.11
C ASP A 187 21.63 -3.23 4.67
N ASN A 188 22.50 -3.21 5.68
CA ASN A 188 22.93 -1.98 6.36
C ASN A 188 24.33 -1.49 5.95
N HIS A 189 24.91 -2.05 4.88
CA HIS A 189 26.25 -1.72 4.43
C HIS A 189 26.27 -0.40 3.62
N ALA A 190 26.20 0.74 4.31
CA ALA A 190 26.13 2.07 3.69
C ALA A 190 27.35 2.39 2.79
N ALA A 191 28.53 1.86 3.10
CA ALA A 191 29.75 2.11 2.32
C ALA A 191 29.72 1.53 0.90
N SER A 192 28.87 0.54 0.62
CA SER A 192 28.67 0.00 -0.74
C SER A 192 27.43 0.55 -1.45
N ALA A 193 26.58 1.29 -0.72
CA ALA A 193 25.39 1.92 -1.28
C ALA A 193 25.78 3.23 -2.00
N ILE A 194 26.29 3.10 -3.23
CA ILE A 194 26.69 4.24 -4.06
C ILE A 194 25.45 4.82 -4.75
N VAL A 195 25.16 6.09 -4.48
CA VAL A 195 24.13 6.84 -5.22
C VAL A 195 24.66 7.11 -6.63
N SER A 196 23.98 6.56 -7.64
CA SER A 196 24.26 6.83 -9.06
C SER A 196 23.21 7.77 -9.67
N SER A 197 23.47 8.29 -10.86
CA SER A 197 22.45 9.05 -11.61
C SER A 197 21.18 8.23 -11.84
N THR A 198 21.32 6.92 -12.07
CA THR A 198 20.18 6.00 -12.20
C THR A 198 19.34 5.96 -10.93
N HIS A 199 19.95 5.97 -9.74
CA HIS A 199 19.18 6.05 -8.50
C HIS A 199 18.34 7.35 -8.47
N VAL A 200 18.96 8.49 -8.75
CA VAL A 200 18.26 9.80 -8.75
C VAL A 200 17.09 9.80 -9.74
N GLU A 201 17.32 9.31 -10.97
CA GLU A 201 16.27 9.22 -11.99
C GLU A 201 15.10 8.34 -11.54
N MET A 202 15.37 7.17 -10.95
CA MET A 202 14.31 6.27 -10.50
C MET A 202 13.57 6.81 -9.27
N TYR A 203 14.25 7.45 -8.32
CA TYR A 203 13.59 8.14 -7.19
C TYR A 203 12.68 9.27 -7.67
N LEU A 204 13.08 10.03 -8.69
CA LEU A 204 12.25 11.08 -9.28
C LEU A 204 11.02 10.49 -9.98
N ARG A 205 11.16 9.40 -10.73
CA ARG A 205 10.01 8.68 -11.33
C ARG A 205 9.06 8.13 -10.29
N ALA A 206 9.59 7.49 -9.23
CA ALA A 206 8.77 7.00 -8.13
C ALA A 206 8.02 8.16 -7.44
N ALA A 207 8.69 9.30 -7.20
CA ALA A 207 8.05 10.48 -6.65
C ALA A 207 6.95 11.05 -7.56
N GLU A 208 7.14 11.04 -8.88
CA GLU A 208 6.11 11.42 -9.85
C GLU A 208 4.89 10.49 -9.78
N ALA A 209 5.10 9.17 -9.86
CA ALA A 209 4.02 8.18 -9.77
C ALA A 209 3.23 8.29 -8.45
N LEU A 210 3.94 8.44 -7.32
CA LEU A 210 3.30 8.64 -6.01
C LEU A 210 2.55 9.96 -5.93
N SER A 211 3.09 11.03 -6.53
CA SER A 211 2.42 12.33 -6.58
C SER A 211 1.14 12.22 -7.41
N GLU A 212 1.17 11.57 -8.57
CA GLU A 212 -0.02 11.35 -9.40
C GLU A 212 -1.09 10.55 -8.67
N ARG A 213 -0.72 9.46 -7.98
CA ARG A 213 -1.63 8.66 -7.14
C ARG A 213 -2.26 9.50 -6.04
N ALA A 214 -1.44 10.18 -5.23
CA ALA A 214 -1.93 11.06 -4.17
C ALA A 214 -2.84 12.17 -4.72
N CYS A 215 -2.56 12.66 -5.94
CA CYS A 215 -3.39 13.66 -6.61
C CYS A 215 -4.68 13.09 -7.22
N GLY A 216 -4.69 11.82 -7.63
CA GLY A 216 -5.89 11.13 -8.13
C GLY A 216 -6.85 10.78 -7.00
N ILE A 217 -6.32 10.41 -5.84
CA ILE A 217 -7.08 10.12 -4.61
C ILE A 217 -7.61 11.42 -3.99
N SER A 218 -6.85 12.51 -4.06
CA SER A 218 -7.24 13.81 -3.54
C SER A 218 -7.78 14.72 -4.65
N SER A 219 -9.10 14.91 -4.69
CA SER A 219 -9.75 16.00 -5.46
C SER A 219 -9.21 17.40 -5.16
N ARG A 220 -8.34 17.56 -4.14
CA ARG A 220 -7.72 18.82 -3.72
C ARG A 220 -6.36 19.08 -4.36
N CYS A 221 -5.74 18.11 -5.02
CA CYS A 221 -4.45 18.34 -5.68
C CYS A 221 -4.58 18.98 -7.06
N CYS A 222 -5.79 19.27 -7.52
CA CYS A 222 -5.97 20.26 -8.57
C CYS A 222 -5.77 21.64 -7.92
N PRO A 223 -4.65 22.38 -8.15
CA PRO A 223 -4.66 23.79 -7.85
C PRO A 223 -5.73 24.39 -8.77
N ALA A 224 -6.92 24.63 -8.24
CA ALA A 224 -7.96 25.41 -8.89
C ALA A 224 -7.50 26.87 -8.94
N THR A 225 -6.39 27.15 -9.63
CA THR A 225 -5.89 28.45 -10.10
C THR A 225 -4.50 28.27 -10.73
N GLN A 226 -4.44 27.73 -11.95
CA GLN A 226 -3.55 28.39 -12.90
C GLN A 226 -4.19 29.74 -13.22
N THR A 227 -3.84 30.77 -12.46
CA THR A 227 -4.00 32.16 -12.89
C THR A 227 -3.03 32.38 -14.05
N ARG A 228 -3.36 31.82 -15.22
CA ARG A 228 -2.78 32.23 -16.48
C ARG A 228 -3.39 33.59 -16.79
N LEU A 229 -2.61 34.64 -16.61
CA LEU A 229 -2.88 35.94 -17.21
C LEU A 229 -3.18 35.73 -18.70
N GLY A 230 -4.46 35.86 -19.05
CA GLY A 230 -4.95 36.01 -20.41
C GLY A 230 -5.00 34.75 -21.29
N ARG A 231 -6.05 33.94 -21.16
CA ARG A 231 -7.03 33.61 -22.24
C ARG A 231 -7.96 32.46 -21.83
N ARG A 232 -9.26 32.78 -21.83
CA ARG A 232 -10.49 31.97 -21.96
C ARG A 232 -10.43 30.47 -21.56
N SER A 233 -11.04 30.22 -20.41
CA SER A 233 -11.91 29.07 -20.04
C SER A 233 -11.74 27.74 -20.79
N ALA A 234 -11.22 26.75 -20.07
CA ALA A 234 -11.72 25.38 -20.09
C ALA A 234 -11.50 24.76 -18.69
N SER A 235 -12.56 24.17 -18.13
CA SER A 235 -12.56 23.33 -16.92
C SER A 235 -13.14 21.96 -17.31
N PRO A 236 -12.91 20.89 -16.52
CA PRO A 236 -11.63 20.33 -16.07
C PRO A 236 -11.46 18.89 -16.65
N CYS A 237 -10.40 18.20 -16.24
CA CYS A 237 -10.08 16.81 -16.58
C CYS A 237 -11.32 15.90 -16.68
N SER A 238 -11.69 15.54 -17.90
CA SER A 238 -12.51 14.37 -18.19
C SER A 238 -11.68 13.49 -19.11
N SER A 239 -11.45 12.26 -18.67
CA SER A 239 -10.81 11.18 -19.42
C SER A 239 -11.55 10.97 -20.75
N LYS A 240 -11.02 11.56 -21.81
CA LYS A 240 -11.39 11.20 -23.18
C LYS A 240 -10.15 10.69 -23.90
N THR A 241 -10.15 9.38 -24.08
CA THR A 241 -9.33 8.61 -25.02
C THR A 241 -9.21 9.38 -26.34
N LEU A 242 -7.99 9.83 -26.69
CA LEU A 242 -7.73 10.39 -28.01
C LEU A 242 -7.12 9.32 -28.92
N ALA A 243 -7.92 8.89 -29.88
CA ALA A 243 -7.46 8.18 -31.07
C ALA A 243 -6.46 9.05 -31.86
N ALA A 244 -5.41 8.42 -32.36
CA ALA A 244 -4.36 9.05 -33.17
C ALA A 244 -4.81 9.34 -34.61
N ALA A 245 -4.48 10.52 -35.14
CA ALA A 245 -4.27 10.81 -36.56
C ALA A 245 -3.58 12.19 -36.74
N PRO A 246 -2.99 12.54 -37.91
CA PRO A 246 -1.55 12.75 -38.02
C PRO A 246 -1.11 14.16 -38.46
N GLY A 247 0.17 14.45 -38.20
CA GLY A 247 1.01 15.34 -39.03
C GLY A 247 0.82 16.85 -38.87
N ASP A 248 1.78 17.51 -38.21
CA ASP A 248 2.28 18.78 -38.72
C ASP A 248 3.66 19.11 -38.14
N ALA A 249 4.65 19.20 -39.02
CA ALA A 249 6.03 19.54 -38.70
C ALA A 249 6.14 21.04 -38.33
N ARG A 250 6.62 21.34 -37.12
CA ARG A 250 7.12 22.69 -36.78
C ARG A 250 8.48 22.60 -36.10
N SER A 251 9.40 23.42 -36.62
CA SER A 251 10.83 23.49 -36.31
C SER A 251 11.15 23.69 -34.83
N PRO A 252 12.32 23.20 -34.36
CA PRO A 252 12.73 23.40 -32.98
C PRO A 252 13.21 24.85 -32.72
N PRO A 253 13.04 25.38 -31.48
CA PRO A 253 13.56 26.69 -31.09
C PRO A 253 15.10 26.70 -30.96
N PRO A 254 15.74 27.89 -31.04
CA PRO A 254 17.20 28.00 -31.04
C PRO A 254 17.81 27.65 -29.67
N ARG A 255 18.99 27.01 -29.71
CA ARG A 255 19.78 26.63 -28.53
C ARG A 255 20.26 27.87 -27.75
N PRO A 256 20.24 27.85 -26.41
CA PRO A 256 20.91 28.89 -25.62
C PRO A 256 22.44 28.78 -25.76
N SER A 257 23.09 29.94 -25.82
CA SER A 257 24.53 30.14 -25.93
C SER A 257 25.32 29.51 -24.78
N ALA A 258 26.43 28.84 -25.11
CA ALA A 258 27.34 28.22 -24.17
C ALA A 258 27.97 29.26 -23.21
N CYS A 259 27.91 29.01 -21.90
CA CYS A 259 28.73 29.69 -20.91
C CYS A 259 30.15 29.09 -20.95
N SER A 260 31.16 29.93 -21.19
CA SER A 260 32.57 29.55 -21.05
C SER A 260 32.94 29.35 -19.57
N PRO A 261 33.73 28.32 -19.22
CA PRO A 261 34.22 28.15 -17.85
C PRO A 261 35.34 29.16 -17.56
N GLY A 262 35.19 29.92 -16.46
CA GLY A 262 36.28 30.73 -15.91
C GLY A 262 37.40 29.86 -15.33
N PRO A 263 38.62 30.41 -15.16
CA PRO A 263 39.77 29.63 -14.71
C PRO A 263 39.64 29.18 -13.26
N TRP A 264 40.02 27.93 -13.01
CA TRP A 264 40.11 27.29 -11.70
C TRP A 264 41.21 27.95 -10.85
N PRO A 265 41.02 28.14 -9.53
CA PRO A 265 42.09 28.58 -8.65
C PRO A 265 43.12 27.45 -8.48
N SER A 266 44.40 27.79 -8.62
CA SER A 266 45.53 26.88 -8.39
C SER A 266 45.58 26.37 -6.94
N PRO A 267 46.04 25.13 -6.70
CA PRO A 267 46.15 24.58 -5.35
C PRO A 267 47.24 25.29 -4.53
N ALA A 268 46.89 25.64 -3.29
CA ALA A 268 47.82 26.15 -2.29
C ALA A 268 48.88 25.10 -1.92
N SER A 269 50.11 25.57 -1.78
CA SER A 269 51.30 24.84 -1.38
C SER A 269 51.13 24.06 -0.07
N THR A 270 51.43 22.76 -0.12
CA THR A 270 51.49 21.86 1.03
C THR A 270 52.71 22.18 1.89
N THR A 271 52.49 22.73 3.09
CA THR A 271 53.53 22.78 4.14
C THR A 271 53.50 21.48 4.92
N ALA A 272 54.55 20.68 4.76
CA ALA A 272 54.82 19.51 5.59
C ALA A 272 55.16 19.94 7.03
N TRP A 273 54.66 19.20 8.02
CA TRP A 273 55.14 19.26 9.40
C TRP A 273 55.79 17.91 9.78
N PRO A 274 56.84 17.92 10.63
CA PRO A 274 57.74 16.79 10.81
C PRO A 274 57.25 15.82 11.90
N TRP A 275 57.52 14.53 11.62
CA TRP A 275 57.66 13.32 12.47
C TRP A 275 56.88 13.24 13.79
#